data_AF-A0A136WCM5-F1
#
_entry.id   AF-A0A136WCM5-F1
#
_cell.length_a   1.000
_cell.length_b   1.000
_cell.length_c   1.000
_cell.angle_alpha   90.00
_cell.angle_beta   90.00
_cell.angle_gamma   90.00
#
_symmetry.space_group_name_H-M   'P 1'
#
loop_
_entity.id
_entity.type
_entity.pdbx_description
1 polymer ?
#
loop_
_entity_poly.entity_id
_entity_poly.type
_entity_poly.pdbx_seq_one_letter_code
_entity_poly.pdbx_strand_id
1 'polypeptide(L)'
;MARNKYPEETIRLILDVAQRLFLKKGYEDTSIQDIIDGLGGLSKGAVYHHFKSKEEIFNAVGDRYNEQIIRGLKAVRDDPVLTGHAKLKKMFSLSLSSSDRDIVFTMAPNMLENPKLLAMQMREIFSDVVPHYMQPVIEQGVADGSIHTEYPKELSEAITMLTNLWLNPLVIETDVDSMEKRVRFFNLMLKNMGIELLDEQMLESYRRYCTLANQKNV
;
A
#
# COMPACT_ATOMS: atom_id res chain seq x y z
N MET A 1 -11.19 -2.98 38.09
CA MET A 1 -10.51 -2.99 36.77
C MET A 1 -10.76 -1.65 36.11
N ALA A 2 -9.70 -0.84 35.90
CA ALA A 2 -9.86 0.51 35.38
C ALA A 2 -10.33 0.46 33.92
N ARG A 3 -11.54 0.97 33.68
CA ARG A 3 -12.06 1.26 32.35
C ARG A 3 -11.08 2.24 31.70
N ASN A 4 -10.55 1.87 30.54
CA ASN A 4 -9.48 2.61 29.88
C ASN A 4 -9.92 4.06 29.62
N LYS A 5 -9.29 5.03 30.30
CA LYS A 5 -9.73 6.43 30.33
C LYS A 5 -9.33 7.20 29.05
N TYR A 6 -8.42 6.63 28.25
CA TYR A 6 -7.90 7.21 26.99
C TYR A 6 -7.67 6.11 25.92
N PRO A 7 -8.71 5.75 25.14
CA PRO A 7 -8.61 4.67 24.14
C PRO A 7 -7.56 4.96 23.05
N GLU A 8 -7.41 6.23 22.62
CA GLU A 8 -6.42 6.61 21.62
C GLU A 8 -4.97 6.41 22.10
N GLU A 9 -4.69 6.72 23.37
CA GLU A 9 -3.35 6.53 23.94
C GLU A 9 -2.97 5.05 24.02
N THR A 10 -3.94 4.19 24.28
CA THR A 10 -3.73 2.74 24.30
C THR A 10 -3.52 2.17 22.90
N ILE A 11 -4.31 2.62 21.92
CA ILE A 11 -4.07 2.29 20.51
C ILE A 11 -2.66 2.72 20.12
N ARG A 12 -2.24 3.94 20.50
CA ARG A 12 -0.91 4.44 20.19
C ARG A 12 0.17 3.52 20.74
N LEU A 13 0.08 3.14 22.01
CA LEU A 13 1.06 2.27 22.67
C LEU A 13 1.11 0.88 22.04
N ILE A 14 -0.05 0.29 21.72
CA ILE A 14 -0.13 -1.03 21.04
C ILE A 14 0.64 -0.98 19.72
N LEU A 15 0.35 0.02 18.89
CA LEU A 15 0.94 0.15 17.57
C LEU A 15 2.44 0.48 17.63
N ASP A 16 2.91 1.27 18.60
CA ASP A 16 4.33 1.57 18.79
C ASP A 16 5.12 0.30 19.17
N VAL A 17 4.57 -0.53 20.07
CA VAL A 17 5.17 -1.81 20.45
C VAL A 17 5.16 -2.79 19.27
N ALA A 18 4.03 -2.89 18.56
CA ALA A 18 3.90 -3.77 17.41
C ALA A 18 4.86 -3.39 16.29
N GLN A 19 4.93 -2.11 15.91
CA GLN A 19 5.86 -1.59 14.90
C GLN A 19 7.30 -1.96 15.23
N ARG A 20 7.73 -1.74 16.48
CA ARG A 20 9.09 -2.08 16.93
C ARG A 20 9.36 -3.59 16.83
N LEU A 21 8.39 -4.43 17.18
CA LEU A 21 8.54 -5.88 17.10
C LEU A 21 8.58 -6.36 15.65
N PHE A 22 7.68 -5.86 14.80
CA PHE A 22 7.67 -6.17 13.36
C PHE A 22 8.96 -5.75 12.67
N LEU A 23 9.52 -4.57 12.99
CA LEU A 23 10.82 -4.13 12.46
C LEU A 23 11.99 -4.98 12.95
N LYS A 24 11.93 -5.49 14.18
CA LYS A 24 13.03 -6.24 14.81
C LYS A 24 13.04 -7.72 14.46
N LYS A 25 11.86 -8.36 14.46
CA LYS A 25 11.69 -9.80 14.30
C LYS A 25 11.06 -10.18 12.96
N GLY A 26 10.46 -9.23 12.25
CA GLY A 26 9.54 -9.53 11.14
C GLY A 26 8.12 -9.76 11.63
N TYR A 27 7.17 -9.65 10.70
CA TYR A 27 5.76 -9.84 10.96
C TYR A 27 5.41 -11.29 11.31
N GLU A 28 5.99 -12.27 10.63
CA GLU A 28 5.69 -13.69 10.84
C GLU A 28 6.14 -14.17 12.23
N ASP A 29 7.36 -13.81 12.65
CA ASP A 29 7.94 -14.19 13.94
C ASP A 29 7.45 -13.34 15.14
N THR A 30 6.53 -12.41 14.91
CA THR A 30 5.88 -11.64 15.97
C THR A 30 4.50 -12.22 16.25
N SER A 31 4.22 -12.62 17.49
CA SER A 31 2.88 -13.02 17.91
C SER A 31 2.12 -11.86 18.58
N ILE A 32 0.78 -11.96 18.64
CA ILE A 32 -0.01 -11.00 19.44
C ILE A 32 0.36 -11.05 20.92
N GLN A 33 0.85 -12.19 21.41
CA GLN A 33 1.32 -12.33 22.78
C GLN A 33 2.62 -11.56 23.01
N ASP A 34 3.57 -11.59 22.06
CA ASP A 34 4.79 -10.75 22.12
C ASP A 34 4.45 -9.26 22.25
N ILE A 35 3.43 -8.81 21.49
CA ILE A 35 2.97 -7.42 21.53
C ILE A 35 2.39 -7.10 22.91
N ILE A 36 1.52 -7.97 23.45
CA ILE A 36 0.93 -7.78 24.77
C ILE A 36 2.01 -7.73 25.86
N ASP A 37 2.97 -8.65 25.82
CA ASP A 37 4.06 -8.72 26.79
C ASP A 37 4.96 -7.47 26.73
N GLY A 38 5.14 -6.92 25.52
CA GLY A 38 5.86 -5.67 25.29
C GLY A 38 5.20 -4.41 25.84
N LEU A 39 3.93 -4.46 26.24
CA LEU A 39 3.18 -3.30 26.77
C LEU A 39 3.36 -3.09 28.28
N GLY A 40 3.97 -4.03 29.00
CA GLY A 40 4.44 -3.83 30.38
C GLY A 40 3.38 -3.47 31.42
N GLY A 41 2.09 -3.74 31.18
CA GLY A 41 1.04 -3.43 32.15
C GLY A 41 -0.39 -3.34 31.61
N LEU A 42 -0.59 -3.31 30.28
CA LEU A 42 -1.91 -3.43 29.67
C LEU A 42 -2.42 -4.88 29.74
N SER A 43 -3.71 -5.04 30.07
CA SER A 43 -4.31 -6.38 30.10
C SER A 43 -4.54 -6.90 28.68
N LYS A 44 -4.52 -8.23 28.51
CA LYS A 44 -4.91 -8.88 27.24
C LYS A 44 -6.28 -8.36 26.76
N GLY A 45 -7.23 -8.22 27.68
CA GLY A 45 -8.57 -7.71 27.37
C GLY A 45 -8.59 -6.29 26.82
N ALA A 46 -7.66 -5.42 27.24
CA ALA A 46 -7.54 -4.07 26.68
C ALA A 46 -7.04 -4.09 25.23
N VAL A 47 -6.09 -4.98 24.90
CA VAL A 47 -5.61 -5.14 23.51
C VAL A 47 -6.69 -5.73 22.62
N TYR A 48 -7.32 -6.83 23.05
CA TYR A 48 -8.41 -7.48 22.30
C TYR A 48 -9.69 -6.64 22.16
N HIS A 49 -9.86 -5.62 23.00
CA HIS A 49 -10.92 -4.64 22.84
C HIS A 49 -10.71 -3.74 21.61
N HIS A 50 -9.45 -3.41 21.29
CA HIS A 50 -9.09 -2.54 20.16
C HIS A 50 -8.79 -3.32 18.89
N PHE A 51 -8.10 -4.45 19.00
CA PHE A 51 -7.67 -5.25 17.86
C PHE A 51 -7.98 -6.73 18.08
N LYS A 52 -8.73 -7.33 17.16
CA LYS A 52 -9.13 -8.73 17.25
C LYS A 52 -8.04 -9.69 16.82
N SER A 53 -7.04 -9.20 16.07
CA SER A 53 -5.99 -10.06 15.51
C SER A 53 -4.69 -9.31 15.21
N LYS A 54 -3.59 -10.06 15.02
CA LYS A 54 -2.28 -9.52 14.65
C LYS A 54 -2.34 -8.76 13.32
N GLU A 55 -3.15 -9.23 12.38
CA GLU A 55 -3.34 -8.60 11.07
C GLU A 55 -4.00 -7.22 11.20
N GLU A 56 -5.00 -7.08 12.07
CA GLU A 56 -5.63 -5.77 12.33
C GLU A 56 -4.63 -4.77 12.94
N ILE A 57 -3.73 -5.25 13.82
CA ILE A 57 -2.64 -4.43 14.37
C ILE A 57 -1.65 -4.05 13.26
N PHE A 58 -1.25 -5.00 12.41
CA PHE A 58 -0.33 -4.76 11.31
C PHE A 58 -0.89 -3.76 10.30
N ASN A 59 -2.15 -3.92 9.91
CA ASN A 59 -2.82 -2.95 9.05
C ASN A 59 -2.85 -1.56 9.68
N ALA A 60 -3.21 -1.44 10.96
CA ALA A 60 -3.20 -0.15 11.63
C ALA A 60 -1.79 0.45 11.80
N VAL A 61 -0.74 -0.39 11.86
CA VAL A 61 0.66 0.08 11.76
C VAL A 61 0.94 0.57 10.33
N GLY A 62 0.48 -0.15 9.31
CA GLY A 62 0.53 0.26 7.91
C GLY A 62 -0.18 1.59 7.63
N ASP A 63 -1.39 1.77 8.18
CA ASP A 63 -2.22 2.96 8.01
C ASP A 63 -1.50 4.22 8.49
N ARG A 64 -0.71 4.14 9.57
CA ARG A 64 0.11 5.27 10.05
C ARG A 64 1.11 5.77 9.01
N TYR A 65 1.64 4.85 8.22
CA TYR A 65 2.53 5.18 7.11
C TYR A 65 1.73 5.66 5.89
N ASN A 66 0.60 5.02 5.62
CA ASN A 66 -0.27 5.38 4.50
C ASN A 66 -0.94 6.75 4.68
N GLU A 67 -1.06 7.30 5.89
CA GLU A 67 -1.68 8.62 6.11
C GLU A 67 -1.10 9.73 5.23
N GLN A 68 0.22 9.77 5.05
CA GLN A 68 0.86 10.77 4.18
C GLN A 68 0.51 10.53 2.71
N ILE A 69 0.51 9.27 2.29
CA ILE A 69 0.12 8.87 0.94
C ILE A 69 -1.33 9.24 0.68
N ILE A 70 -2.26 8.88 1.58
CA ILE A 70 -3.69 9.20 1.46
C ILE A 70 -3.93 10.71 1.41
N ARG A 71 -3.25 11.51 2.25
CA ARG A 71 -3.30 12.98 2.16
C ARG A 71 -2.79 13.48 0.81
N GLY A 72 -1.71 12.89 0.30
CA GLY A 72 -1.16 13.19 -1.03
C GLY A 72 -2.11 12.82 -2.17
N LEU A 73 -2.70 11.62 -2.15
CA LEU A 73 -3.68 11.17 -3.13
C LEU A 73 -4.90 12.09 -3.15
N LYS A 74 -5.40 12.47 -1.98
CA LYS A 74 -6.49 13.45 -1.87
C LYS A 74 -6.11 14.80 -2.50
N ALA A 75 -4.93 15.32 -2.17
CA ALA A 75 -4.47 16.60 -2.72
C ALA A 75 -4.32 16.56 -4.24
N VAL A 76 -3.84 15.44 -4.81
CA VAL A 76 -3.73 15.27 -6.27
C VAL A 76 -5.09 15.12 -6.92
N ARG A 77 -6.00 14.33 -6.33
CA ARG A 77 -7.37 14.17 -6.82
C ARG A 77 -8.09 15.51 -6.88
N ASP A 78 -7.93 16.33 -5.84
CA ASP A 78 -8.63 17.61 -5.68
C ASP A 78 -7.91 18.78 -6.38
N ASP A 79 -6.77 18.54 -7.06
CA ASP A 79 -6.02 19.57 -7.79
C ASP A 79 -6.84 20.08 -9.01
N PRO A 80 -7.23 21.36 -9.08
CA PRO A 80 -8.11 21.84 -10.15
C PRO A 80 -7.39 22.09 -11.48
N VAL A 81 -6.06 22.04 -11.51
CA VAL A 81 -5.26 22.40 -12.70
C VAL A 81 -4.90 21.17 -13.53
N LEU A 82 -4.67 20.04 -12.88
CA LEU A 82 -4.19 18.83 -13.54
C LEU A 82 -5.30 18.09 -14.30
N THR A 83 -4.96 17.59 -15.49
CA THR A 83 -5.79 16.61 -16.23
C THR A 83 -5.85 15.27 -15.50
N GLY A 84 -6.82 14.42 -15.83
CA GLY A 84 -6.95 13.09 -15.24
C GLY A 84 -5.70 12.23 -15.45
N HIS A 85 -5.10 12.24 -16.64
CA HIS A 85 -3.83 11.54 -16.90
C HIS A 85 -2.68 12.07 -16.02
N ALA A 86 -2.53 13.39 -15.90
CA ALA A 86 -1.47 14.00 -15.08
C ALA A 86 -1.66 13.69 -13.58
N LYS A 87 -2.90 13.70 -13.09
CA LYS A 87 -3.25 13.28 -11.73
C LYS A 87 -2.88 11.82 -11.50
N LEU A 88 -3.28 10.93 -12.41
CA LEU A 88 -2.98 9.51 -12.34
C LEU A 88 -1.46 9.29 -12.23
N LYS A 89 -0.69 9.91 -13.11
CA LYS A 89 0.78 9.83 -13.08
C LYS A 89 1.36 10.33 -11.75
N LYS A 90 0.89 11.48 -11.24
CA LYS A 90 1.36 12.04 -9.97
C LYS A 90 1.01 11.16 -8.77
N MET A 91 -0.16 10.52 -8.76
CA MET A 91 -0.55 9.56 -7.72
C MET A 91 0.40 8.36 -7.65
N PHE A 92 0.78 7.80 -8.80
CA PHE A 92 1.75 6.70 -8.86
C PHE A 92 3.17 7.12 -8.50
N SER A 93 3.59 8.33 -8.89
CA SER A 93 4.87 8.89 -8.43
C SER A 93 4.93 8.98 -6.91
N LEU A 94 3.85 9.44 -6.26
CA LEU A 94 3.76 9.54 -4.81
C LEU A 94 3.87 8.16 -4.14
N SER A 95 3.12 7.17 -4.63
CA SER A 95 3.11 5.83 -4.03
C SER A 95 4.42 5.06 -4.19
N LEU A 96 5.21 5.36 -5.22
CA LEU A 96 6.52 4.72 -5.47
C LEU A 96 7.68 5.43 -4.76
N SER A 97 7.52 6.70 -4.39
CA SER A 97 8.58 7.51 -3.78
C SER A 97 8.64 7.45 -2.25
N SER A 98 7.63 6.88 -1.58
CA SER A 98 7.52 6.88 -0.11
C SER A 98 8.53 5.94 0.57
N SER A 99 9.34 6.46 1.49
CA SER A 99 10.22 5.68 2.39
C SER A 99 9.46 4.67 3.26
N ASP A 100 8.18 4.97 3.50
CA ASP A 100 7.23 4.12 4.22
C ASP A 100 7.08 2.73 3.59
N ARG A 101 7.23 2.64 2.26
CA ARG A 101 7.22 1.36 1.55
C ARG A 101 8.39 0.49 2.01
N ASP A 102 9.60 1.05 2.08
CA ASP A 102 10.81 0.33 2.52
C ASP A 102 10.64 -0.24 3.93
N ILE A 103 9.87 0.43 4.79
CA ILE A 103 9.52 -0.06 6.12
C ILE A 103 8.58 -1.26 6.04
N VAL A 104 7.54 -1.21 5.21
CA VAL A 104 6.64 -2.37 4.99
C VAL A 104 7.42 -3.56 4.43
N PHE A 105 8.30 -3.34 3.46
CA PHE A 105 9.24 -4.36 2.95
C PHE A 105 10.08 -4.98 4.07
N THR A 106 10.49 -4.17 5.04
CA THR A 106 11.28 -4.64 6.17
C THR A 106 10.48 -5.56 7.08
N MET A 107 9.22 -5.21 7.35
CA MET A 107 8.35 -5.94 8.28
C MET A 107 7.76 -7.22 7.66
N ALA A 108 7.36 -7.19 6.40
CA ALA A 108 6.66 -8.29 5.72
C ALA A 108 7.19 -8.47 4.29
N PRO A 109 8.36 -9.12 4.11
CA PRO A 109 9.02 -9.24 2.81
C PRO A 109 8.31 -10.18 1.82
N ASN A 110 7.45 -11.09 2.28
CA ASN A 110 6.67 -11.99 1.44
C ASN A 110 5.19 -11.97 1.82
N MET A 111 4.39 -11.19 1.10
CA MET A 111 2.96 -11.03 1.39
C MET A 111 2.12 -12.26 1.00
N LEU A 112 2.61 -13.11 0.08
CA LEU A 112 1.87 -14.32 -0.32
C LEU A 112 1.83 -15.38 0.77
N GLU A 113 2.84 -15.43 1.63
CA GLU A 113 2.83 -16.31 2.81
C GLU A 113 1.75 -15.91 3.82
N ASN A 114 1.19 -14.70 3.69
CA ASN A 114 0.07 -14.24 4.50
C ASN A 114 -1.18 -13.89 3.67
N PRO A 115 -2.00 -14.90 3.29
CA PRO A 115 -3.17 -14.68 2.44
C PRO A 115 -4.21 -13.74 3.08
N LYS A 116 -4.22 -13.61 4.42
CA LYS A 116 -5.12 -12.69 5.12
C LYS A 116 -4.69 -11.23 4.93
N LEU A 117 -3.39 -10.92 4.97
CA LEU A 117 -2.88 -9.58 4.64
C LEU A 117 -3.21 -9.20 3.20
N LEU A 118 -3.00 -10.12 2.26
CA LEU A 118 -3.38 -9.92 0.85
C LEU A 118 -4.88 -9.65 0.70
N ALA A 119 -5.74 -10.44 1.37
CA ALA A 119 -7.19 -10.24 1.32
C ALA A 119 -7.63 -8.91 1.93
N MET A 120 -6.96 -8.44 2.99
CA MET A 120 -7.23 -7.13 3.59
C MET A 120 -6.82 -6.00 2.63
N GLN A 121 -5.65 -6.08 2.01
CA GLN A 121 -5.19 -5.12 1.01
C GLN A 121 -6.14 -5.07 -0.18
N MET A 122 -6.56 -6.22 -0.70
CA MET A 122 -7.53 -6.28 -1.80
C MET A 122 -8.85 -5.60 -1.39
N ARG A 123 -9.35 -5.89 -0.19
CA ARG A 123 -10.57 -5.25 0.32
C ARG A 123 -10.41 -3.73 0.36
N GLU A 124 -9.33 -3.23 0.93
CA GLU A 124 -9.04 -1.79 1.03
C GLU A 124 -8.97 -1.13 -0.35
N ILE A 125 -8.31 -1.78 -1.32
CA ILE A 125 -8.25 -1.30 -2.71
C ILE A 125 -9.65 -1.07 -3.28
N PHE A 126 -10.54 -2.07 -3.17
CA PHE A 126 -11.88 -1.99 -3.75
C PHE A 126 -12.89 -1.17 -2.93
N SER A 127 -12.72 -1.10 -1.61
CA SER A 127 -13.65 -0.36 -0.73
C SER A 127 -13.28 1.10 -0.54
N ASP A 128 -12.01 1.46 -0.72
CA ASP A 128 -11.51 2.79 -0.41
C ASP A 128 -10.69 3.40 -1.55
N VAL A 129 -9.56 2.79 -1.93
CA VAL A 129 -8.60 3.41 -2.87
C VAL A 129 -9.22 3.68 -4.24
N VAL A 130 -9.86 2.67 -4.84
CA VAL A 130 -10.48 2.79 -6.16
C VAL A 130 -11.63 3.81 -6.17
N PRO A 131 -12.69 3.66 -5.36
CA PRO A 131 -13.85 4.54 -5.46
C PRO A 131 -13.55 6.00 -5.06
N HIS A 132 -12.64 6.23 -4.10
CA HIS A 132 -12.41 7.59 -3.59
C HIS A 132 -11.27 8.34 -4.28
N TYR A 133 -10.36 7.66 -4.97
CA TYR A 133 -9.17 8.30 -5.56
C TYR A 133 -8.98 7.95 -7.04
N MET A 134 -8.94 6.67 -7.38
CA MET A 134 -8.54 6.24 -8.73
C MET A 134 -9.64 6.43 -9.77
N GLN A 135 -10.85 5.96 -9.45
CA GLN A 135 -11.99 6.06 -10.36
C GLN A 135 -12.34 7.52 -10.69
N PRO A 136 -12.47 8.47 -9.72
CA PRO A 136 -12.76 9.86 -10.04
C PRO A 136 -11.71 10.53 -10.94
N VAL A 137 -10.44 10.18 -10.78
CA VAL A 137 -9.34 10.70 -11.61
C VAL A 137 -9.42 10.16 -13.03
N ILE A 138 -9.75 8.88 -13.20
CA ILE A 138 -9.90 8.28 -14.53
C ILE A 138 -11.15 8.81 -15.23
N GLU A 139 -12.28 8.94 -14.51
CA GLU A 139 -13.50 9.57 -15.04
C GLU A 139 -13.24 11.02 -15.47
N GLN A 140 -12.49 11.79 -14.68
CA GLN A 140 -12.06 13.12 -15.09
C GLN A 140 -11.20 13.07 -16.36
N GLY A 141 -10.26 12.12 -16.45
CA GLY A 141 -9.42 11.95 -17.64
C GLY A 141 -10.21 11.62 -18.90
N VAL A 142 -11.31 10.88 -18.77
CA VAL A 142 -12.25 10.65 -19.88
C VAL A 142 -12.99 11.94 -20.24
N ALA A 143 -13.47 12.69 -19.25
CA ALA A 143 -14.19 13.95 -19.47
C ALA A 143 -13.33 15.06 -20.09
N ASP A 144 -12.04 15.13 -19.73
CA ASP A 144 -11.09 16.12 -20.24
C ASP A 144 -10.33 15.66 -21.50
N GLY A 145 -10.57 14.42 -21.97
CA GLY A 145 -9.98 13.84 -23.18
C GLY A 145 -8.52 13.39 -23.03
N SER A 146 -7.96 13.40 -21.81
CA SER A 146 -6.60 12.90 -21.57
C SER A 146 -6.51 11.37 -21.45
N ILE A 147 -7.64 10.69 -21.21
CA ILE A 147 -7.74 9.23 -21.12
C ILE A 147 -8.88 8.76 -22.04
N HIS A 148 -8.63 7.71 -22.83
CA HIS A 148 -9.58 7.16 -23.79
C HIS A 148 -10.02 5.76 -23.38
N THR A 149 -11.23 5.62 -22.84
CA THR A 149 -11.85 4.33 -22.53
C THR A 149 -13.37 4.48 -22.40
N GLU A 150 -14.11 3.42 -22.73
CA GLU A 150 -15.54 3.31 -22.45
C GLU A 150 -15.81 2.68 -21.06
N TYR A 151 -14.76 2.20 -20.39
CA TYR A 151 -14.82 1.43 -19.15
C TYR A 151 -13.94 2.06 -18.04
N PRO A 152 -14.25 3.28 -17.56
CA PRO A 152 -13.39 4.02 -16.63
C PRO A 152 -13.24 3.32 -15.27
N LYS A 153 -14.32 2.68 -14.78
CA LYS A 153 -14.31 1.96 -13.52
C LYS A 153 -13.41 0.72 -13.60
N GLU A 154 -13.63 -0.12 -14.61
CA GLU A 154 -12.86 -1.35 -14.83
C GLU A 154 -11.38 -1.04 -15.05
N LEU A 155 -11.08 0.06 -15.78
CA LEU A 155 -9.72 0.54 -15.95
C LEU A 155 -9.09 0.94 -14.61
N SER A 156 -9.84 1.63 -13.74
CA SER A 156 -9.35 2.02 -12.42
C SER A 156 -9.04 0.83 -11.51
N GLU A 157 -9.89 -0.20 -11.53
CA GLU A 157 -9.68 -1.45 -10.80
C GLU A 157 -8.44 -2.19 -11.33
N ALA A 158 -8.36 -2.37 -12.66
CA ALA A 158 -7.28 -3.10 -13.31
C ALA A 158 -5.91 -2.43 -13.10
N ILE A 159 -5.81 -1.11 -13.33
CA ILE A 159 -4.57 -0.35 -13.11
C ILE A 159 -4.12 -0.48 -11.66
N THR A 160 -5.04 -0.30 -10.69
CA THR A 160 -4.71 -0.36 -9.27
C THR A 160 -4.26 -1.76 -8.85
N MET A 161 -4.92 -2.81 -9.34
CA MET A 161 -4.57 -4.20 -9.02
C MET A 161 -3.24 -4.61 -9.65
N LEU A 162 -3.02 -4.30 -10.93
CA LEU A 162 -1.78 -4.65 -11.62
C LEU A 162 -0.58 -3.96 -10.96
N THR A 163 -0.72 -2.71 -10.54
CA THR A 163 0.38 -1.98 -9.88
C THR A 163 0.62 -2.39 -8.42
N ASN A 164 -0.41 -2.78 -7.67
CA ASN A 164 -0.28 -3.18 -6.26
C ASN A 164 0.00 -4.68 -6.06
N LEU A 165 -0.34 -5.54 -7.02
CA LEU A 165 -0.11 -6.98 -6.97
C LEU A 165 0.93 -7.43 -7.99
N TRP A 166 0.67 -7.23 -9.28
CA TRP A 166 1.48 -7.83 -10.35
C TRP A 166 2.88 -7.20 -10.50
N LEU A 167 2.98 -5.88 -10.29
CA LEU A 167 4.23 -5.13 -10.26
C LEU A 167 4.81 -4.98 -8.86
N ASN A 168 4.20 -5.58 -7.83
CA ASN A 168 4.69 -5.48 -6.47
C ASN A 168 5.59 -6.67 -6.13
N PRO A 169 6.90 -6.46 -5.92
CA PRO A 169 7.83 -7.56 -5.66
C PRO A 169 7.62 -8.21 -4.28
N LEU A 170 6.84 -7.62 -3.37
CA LEU A 170 6.39 -8.28 -2.13
C LEU A 170 5.32 -9.35 -2.36
N VAL A 171 4.61 -9.26 -3.48
CA VAL A 171 3.53 -10.19 -3.85
C VAL A 171 4.04 -11.19 -4.88
N ILE A 172 4.73 -10.71 -5.92
CA ILE A 172 5.29 -11.60 -6.94
C ILE A 172 6.79 -11.35 -7.02
N GLU A 173 7.56 -12.26 -6.43
CA GLU A 173 9.02 -12.28 -6.54
C GLU A 173 9.45 -12.27 -8.01
N THR A 174 10.45 -11.45 -8.31
CA THR A 174 10.98 -11.28 -9.66
C THR A 174 12.34 -10.60 -9.61
N ASP A 175 13.21 -10.95 -10.56
CA ASP A 175 14.44 -10.21 -10.80
C ASP A 175 14.16 -8.85 -11.47
N VAL A 176 15.19 -8.00 -11.49
CA VAL A 176 15.14 -6.63 -12.03
C VAL A 176 14.79 -6.61 -13.52
N ASP A 177 15.38 -7.49 -14.33
CA ASP A 177 15.15 -7.51 -15.78
C ASP A 177 13.71 -7.94 -16.11
N SER A 178 13.20 -8.93 -15.38
CA SER A 178 11.82 -9.40 -15.48
C SER A 178 10.82 -8.33 -15.02
N MET A 179 11.11 -7.59 -13.93
CA MET A 179 10.26 -6.48 -13.49
C MET A 179 10.22 -5.36 -14.53
N GLU A 180 11.36 -5.02 -15.12
CA GLU A 180 11.42 -4.02 -16.19
C GLU A 180 10.55 -4.41 -17.39
N LYS A 181 10.60 -5.68 -17.81
CA LYS A 181 9.72 -6.18 -18.88
C LYS A 181 8.24 -6.04 -18.52
N ARG A 182 7.86 -6.32 -17.27
CA ARG A 182 6.47 -6.13 -16.80
C ARG A 182 6.05 -4.66 -16.83
N VAL A 183 6.89 -3.74 -16.37
CA VAL A 183 6.62 -2.29 -16.40
C VAL A 183 6.46 -1.80 -17.84
N ARG A 184 7.36 -2.21 -18.75
CA ARG A 184 7.27 -1.84 -20.17
C ARG A 184 6.01 -2.39 -20.83
N PHE A 185 5.64 -3.64 -20.54
CA PHE A 185 4.39 -4.23 -21.01
C PHE A 185 3.15 -3.54 -20.43
N PHE A 186 3.18 -3.19 -19.14
CA PHE A 186 2.10 -2.44 -18.49
C PHE A 186 1.83 -1.11 -19.19
N ASN A 187 2.87 -0.31 -19.48
CA ASN A 187 2.70 0.92 -20.27
C ASN A 187 2.21 0.64 -21.69
N LEU A 188 2.67 -0.43 -22.34
CA LEU A 188 2.22 -0.80 -23.68
C LEU A 188 0.71 -1.09 -23.73
N MET A 189 0.16 -1.80 -22.74
CA MET A 189 -1.28 -2.08 -22.65
C MET A 189 -2.12 -0.80 -22.55
N LEU A 190 -1.60 0.22 -21.85
CA LEU A 190 -2.29 1.47 -21.56
C LEU A 190 -2.14 2.53 -22.66
N LYS A 191 -1.17 2.34 -23.56
CA LYS A 191 -0.81 3.32 -24.61
C LYS A 191 -1.99 3.72 -25.50
N ASN A 192 -2.81 2.75 -25.91
CA ASN A 192 -3.97 3.03 -26.77
C ASN A 192 -5.09 3.79 -26.04
N MET A 193 -5.08 3.79 -24.71
CA MET A 193 -6.00 4.59 -23.89
C MET A 193 -5.46 6.00 -23.63
N GLY A 194 -4.37 6.41 -24.30
CA GLY A 194 -3.71 7.70 -24.06
C GLY A 194 -2.89 7.76 -22.77
N ILE A 195 -2.72 6.63 -22.07
CA ILE A 195 -2.04 6.59 -20.78
C ILE A 195 -0.60 6.11 -20.95
N GLU A 196 0.34 7.01 -20.69
CA GLU A 196 1.74 6.70 -20.38
C GLU A 196 1.97 6.94 -18.89
N LEU A 197 2.03 5.85 -18.10
CA LEU A 197 1.92 5.96 -16.64
C LEU A 197 3.27 5.93 -15.92
N LEU A 198 4.02 4.85 -16.11
CA LEU A 198 5.25 4.57 -15.37
C LEU A 198 6.46 5.12 -16.15
N ASP A 199 7.06 6.19 -15.69
CA ASP A 199 8.28 6.74 -16.30
C ASP A 199 9.56 6.07 -15.78
N GLU A 200 10.72 6.50 -16.29
CA GLU A 200 12.01 5.93 -15.90
C GLU A 200 12.33 6.13 -14.41
N GLN A 201 11.88 7.22 -13.78
CA GLN A 201 12.05 7.42 -12.33
C GLN A 201 11.22 6.41 -11.52
N MET A 202 10.00 6.12 -11.96
CA MET A 202 9.18 5.07 -11.35
C MET A 202 9.78 3.68 -11.59
N LEU A 203 10.35 3.43 -12.78
CA LEU A 203 11.04 2.18 -13.06
C LEU A 203 12.24 1.98 -12.14
N GLU A 204 13.07 3.01 -11.92
CA GLU A 204 14.17 2.95 -10.95
C GLU A 204 13.69 2.59 -9.54
N SER A 205 12.53 3.09 -9.13
CA SER A 205 11.91 2.73 -7.85
C SER A 205 11.55 1.23 -7.81
N TYR A 206 10.96 0.68 -8.88
CA TYR A 206 10.72 -0.76 -8.99
C TYR A 206 12.00 -1.59 -8.98
N ARG A 207 13.06 -1.15 -9.66
CA ARG A 207 14.38 -1.82 -9.63
C ARG A 207 14.92 -1.89 -8.20
N ARG A 208 14.86 -0.77 -7.46
CA ARG A 208 15.24 -0.70 -6.04
C ARG A 208 14.44 -1.68 -5.19
N TYR A 209 13.12 -1.71 -5.35
CA TYR A 209 12.25 -2.63 -4.61
C TYR A 209 12.57 -4.10 -4.89
N CYS A 210 12.84 -4.47 -6.15
CA CYS A 210 13.30 -5.83 -6.49
C CYS A 210 14.63 -6.18 -5.82
N THR A 211 15.61 -5.26 -5.81
CA THR A 211 16.88 -5.50 -5.13
C THR A 211 16.70 -5.69 -3.62
N LEU A 212 15.86 -4.89 -2.97
CA LEU A 212 15.55 -5.01 -1.54
C LEU A 212 14.87 -6.33 -1.20
N ALA A 213 13.90 -6.77 -2.02
CA ALA A 213 13.22 -8.05 -1.84
C ALA A 213 14.22 -9.22 -1.96
N ASN A 214 15.08 -9.20 -2.99
CA ASN A 214 16.03 -10.29 -3.24
C ASN A 214 17.16 -10.38 -2.19
N GLN A 215 17.54 -9.27 -1.55
CA GLN A 215 18.58 -9.26 -0.51
C GLN A 215 18.15 -9.93 0.81
N LYS A 216 16.84 -10.07 1.05
CA LYS A 216 16.31 -10.69 2.28
C LYS A 216 16.02 -12.19 2.17
N ASN A 217 16.09 -12.74 0.96
CA ASN A 217 15.87 -14.16 0.68
C ASN A 217 17.18 -14.98 0.68
N VAL A 218 18.30 -14.39 1.13
CA VAL A 218 19.63 -15.02 1.31
C VAL A 218 20.02 -14.96 2.78
#